data_AF-A0A2H0WZX3-F1
#
_entry.id   AF-A0A2H0WZX3-F1
#
_cell.length_a   1.000
_cell.length_b   1.000
_cell.length_c   1.000
_cell.angle_alpha   90.00
_cell.angle_beta   90.00
_cell.angle_gamma   90.00
#
_symmetry.space_group_name_H-M   'P 1'
#
loop_
_entity.id
_entity.type
_entity.pdbx_description
1 polymer ?
#
loop_
_entity_poly.entity_id
_entity_poly.type
_entity_poly.pdbx_seq_one_letter_code
_entity_poly.pdbx_strand_id
1 'polypeptide(L)'
;MNFIQSIILGVVEGLTEFLPISSTFHLIVTSRLLSLPSSDFIKLFEVVIQSGAIFALVFLYLKTLFQDKKLLMNVIYSFIPTGLVAFSLHNVIKTVFF
;
A
#
# COMPACT_ATOMS: atom_id res chain seq x y z
N MET A 1 18.00 -7.86 4.31
CA MET A 1 16.69 -8.52 4.42
C MET A 1 16.87 -9.98 4.03
N ASN A 2 16.41 -10.91 4.87
CA ASN A 2 16.37 -12.34 4.57
C ASN A 2 14.92 -12.79 4.32
N PHE A 3 14.74 -14.05 3.92
CA PHE A 3 13.41 -14.58 3.55
C PHE A 3 12.38 -14.51 4.68
N ILE A 4 12.79 -14.76 5.92
CA ILE A 4 11.91 -14.71 7.09
C ILE A 4 11.44 -13.27 7.33
N GLN A 5 12.36 -12.30 7.25
CA GLN A 5 12.03 -10.87 7.38
C GLN A 5 11.05 -10.43 6.29
N SER A 6 11.23 -10.89 5.05
CA SER A 6 10.29 -10.60 3.94
C SER A 6 8.89 -11.17 4.21
N ILE A 7 8.79 -12.39 4.74
CA ILE A 7 7.51 -13.00 5.12
C ILE A 7 6.83 -12.20 6.23
N ILE A 8 7.58 -11.82 7.27
CA ILE A 8 7.03 -11.06 8.40
C ILE A 8 6.45 -9.73 7.91
N LEU A 9 7.21 -8.97 7.10
CA LEU A 9 6.72 -7.73 6.52
C LEU A 9 5.50 -7.94 5.62
N GLY A 10 5.48 -9.00 4.80
CA GLY A 10 4.33 -9.35 3.96
C GLY A 10 3.08 -9.69 4.77
N VAL A 11 3.22 -10.40 5.89
CA VAL A 11 2.11 -10.71 6.81
C VAL A 11 1.61 -9.43 7.48
N VAL A 12 2.51 -8.57 7.97
CA VAL A 12 2.12 -7.30 8.57
C VAL A 12 1.37 -6.43 7.58
N GLU A 13 1.87 -6.27 6.36
CA GLU A 13 1.17 -5.55 5.29
C GLU A 13 -0.20 -6.14 5.01
N GLY A 14 -0.27 -7.44 4.68
CA GLY A 14 -1.52 -8.08 4.30
C GLY A 14 -2.58 -8.07 5.39
N LEU A 15 -2.17 -8.07 6.66
CA LEU A 15 -3.07 -7.91 7.79
C LEU A 15 -3.48 -6.44 7.98
N THR A 16 -2.58 -5.48 7.86
CA THR A 16 -2.85 -4.10 8.31
C THR A 16 -3.41 -3.19 7.22
N GLU A 17 -3.23 -3.49 5.93
CA GLU A 17 -3.63 -2.62 4.81
C GLU A 17 -5.14 -2.40 4.72
N PHE A 18 -5.93 -3.43 5.03
CA PHE A 18 -7.39 -3.34 4.97
C PHE A 18 -8.04 -2.90 6.29
N LEU A 19 -7.24 -2.78 7.36
CA LEU A 19 -7.71 -2.23 8.64
C LEU A 19 -7.42 -0.72 8.70
N PRO A 20 -8.31 0.07 9.32
CA PRO A 20 -8.13 1.51 9.46
C PRO A 20 -7.10 1.86 10.57
N ILE A 21 -5.90 1.31 10.49
CA ILE A 21 -4.83 1.40 11.50
C ILE A 21 -3.46 1.84 10.95
N SER A 22 -3.37 2.18 9.65
CA SER A 22 -2.14 2.55 8.93
C SER A 22 -1.10 1.42 8.82
N SER A 23 -1.07 0.74 7.68
CA SER A 23 -0.04 -0.25 7.32
C SER A 23 1.37 0.34 7.27
N THR A 24 1.51 1.56 6.73
CA THR A 24 2.81 2.26 6.61
C THR A 24 3.50 2.41 7.97
N PHE A 25 2.76 2.80 9.01
CA PHE A 25 3.30 2.88 10.36
C PHE A 25 3.77 1.50 10.87
N HIS A 26 2.94 0.48 10.69
CA HIS A 26 3.24 -0.87 11.16
C HIS A 26 4.45 -1.47 10.44
N LEU A 27 4.62 -1.22 9.13
CA LEU A 27 5.81 -1.63 8.38
C LEU A 27 7.07 -0.94 8.90
N ILE A 28 7.04 0.39 9.10
CA ILE A 28 8.20 1.13 9.62
C ILE A 28 8.60 0.62 11.01
N VAL A 29 7.62 0.39 11.91
CA VAL A 29 7.88 -0.14 13.25
C VAL A 29 8.44 -1.57 13.16
N THR A 30 7.84 -2.43 12.35
CA THR A 30 8.30 -3.81 12.19
C THR A 30 9.71 -3.87 11.60
N SER A 31 10.01 -3.06 10.59
CA SER A 31 11.36 -2.95 10.01
C SER A 31 12.41 -2.54 11.05
N ARG A 32 12.07 -1.61 11.96
CA ARG A 32 12.94 -1.24 13.09
C ARG A 32 13.11 -2.36 14.10
N LEU A 33 12.04 -3.08 14.45
CA LEU A 33 12.09 -4.23 15.37
C LEU A 33 12.91 -5.39 14.81
N LEU A 34 12.90 -5.56 13.49
CA LEU A 34 13.72 -6.55 12.77
C LEU A 34 15.16 -6.07 12.52
N SER A 35 15.54 -4.89 13.02
CA SER A 35 16.86 -4.26 12.84
C SER A 35 17.26 -4.15 11.36
N LEU A 36 16.30 -3.86 10.48
CA LEU A 36 16.57 -3.64 9.06
C LEU A 36 17.26 -2.29 8.85
N PRO A 37 18.27 -2.21 7.97
CA PRO A 37 18.91 -0.95 7.65
C PRO A 37 17.91 -0.01 6.96
N SER A 38 17.97 1.28 7.25
CA SER A 38 17.19 2.31 6.55
C SER A 38 17.76 2.60 5.17
N SER A 39 17.80 1.59 4.30
CA SER A 39 18.28 1.70 2.93
C SER A 39 17.14 1.96 1.95
N ASP A 40 17.46 2.52 0.79
CA ASP A 40 16.49 2.74 -0.29
C ASP A 40 15.84 1.43 -0.76
N PHE A 41 16.57 0.31 -0.64
CA PHE A 41 16.02 -1.01 -0.93
C PHE A 41 14.88 -1.39 0.03
N ILE A 42 15.02 -1.16 1.34
CA ILE A 42 13.95 -1.49 2.31
C ILE A 42 12.74 -0.59 2.09
N LYS A 43 12.95 0.70 1.87
CA LYS A 43 11.85 1.64 1.54
C LYS A 43 11.12 1.21 0.26
N LEU A 44 11.86 0.84 -0.78
CA LEU A 44 11.28 0.34 -2.03
C LEU A 44 10.50 -0.96 -1.78
N PHE A 45 11.06 -1.87 -0.98
CA PHE A 45 10.39 -3.13 -0.64
C PHE A 45 9.05 -2.87 0.08
N GLU A 46 9.03 -2.03 1.11
CA GLU A 46 7.81 -1.64 1.83
C GLU A 46 6.72 -1.09 0.90
N VAL A 47 7.09 -0.32 -0.13
CA VAL A 47 6.14 0.17 -1.15
C VAL A 47 5.69 -0.95 -2.10
N VAL A 48 6.61 -1.81 -2.53
CA VAL A 48 6.30 -2.91 -3.46
C VAL A 48 5.38 -3.93 -2.83
N ILE A 49 5.51 -4.25 -1.54
CA ILE A 49 4.67 -5.27 -0.91
C ILE A 49 3.19 -4.85 -0.81
N GLN A 50 2.89 -3.56 -0.72
CA GLN A 50 1.53 -3.01 -0.77
C GLN A 50 0.81 -3.39 -2.07
N SER A 51 1.56 -3.48 -3.18
CA SER A 51 0.98 -3.93 -4.46
C SER A 51 0.44 -5.35 -4.35
N GLY A 52 1.03 -6.21 -3.53
CA GLY A 52 0.53 -7.56 -3.25
C GLY A 52 -0.83 -7.54 -2.56
N ALA A 53 -1.03 -6.64 -1.59
CA ALA A 53 -2.34 -6.45 -0.95
C ALA A 53 -3.38 -5.94 -1.97
N ILE A 54 -3.03 -4.95 -2.79
CA ILE A 54 -3.90 -4.46 -3.87
C ILE A 54 -4.27 -5.58 -4.83
N PHE A 55 -3.32 -6.42 -5.25
CA PHE A 55 -3.59 -7.57 -6.11
C PHE A 55 -4.52 -8.58 -5.46
N ALA A 56 -4.37 -8.86 -4.16
CA ALA A 56 -5.28 -9.73 -3.43
C ALA A 56 -6.72 -9.18 -3.45
N LEU A 57 -6.89 -7.87 -3.27
CA LEU A 57 -8.19 -7.20 -3.34
C LEU A 57 -8.81 -7.29 -4.75
N VAL A 58 -8.02 -7.01 -5.79
CA VAL A 58 -8.47 -7.10 -7.19
C VAL A 58 -8.87 -8.54 -7.52
N PHE A 59 -8.10 -9.52 -7.09
CA PHE A 59 -8.40 -10.94 -7.30
C PHE A 59 -9.70 -11.35 -6.59
N LEU A 60 -9.87 -10.93 -5.33
CA LEU A 60 -11.08 -11.21 -4.54
C LEU A 60 -12.35 -10.66 -5.21
N TYR A 61 -12.28 -9.45 -5.77
CA TYR A 61 -13.42 -8.77 -6.40
C TYR A 61 -13.43 -8.86 -7.94
N LEU A 62 -12.59 -9.69 -8.55
CA LEU A 62 -12.36 -9.69 -9.99
C LEU A 62 -13.67 -9.83 -10.78
N LYS A 63 -14.51 -10.82 -10.41
CA LYS A 63 -15.81 -11.04 -11.08
C LYS A 63 -16.77 -9.87 -10.87
N THR A 64 -16.86 -9.38 -9.64
CA THR A 64 -17.75 -8.26 -9.27
C THR A 64 -17.37 -6.99 -10.03
N LEU A 65 -16.08 -6.71 -10.17
CA LEU A 65 -15.58 -5.54 -10.91
C LEU A 65 -15.99 -5.56 -12.39
N PHE A 66 -16.02 -6.73 -13.03
CA PHE A 66 -16.42 -6.84 -14.44
C PHE A 66 -17.94 -6.97 -14.64
N GLN A 67 -18.67 -7.45 -13.64
CA GLN A 67 -20.12 -7.60 -13.70
C GLN A 67 -20.86 -6.30 -13.32
N ASP A 68 -20.38 -5.59 -12.31
CA ASP A 68 -20.98 -4.35 -11.84
C ASP A 68 -20.30 -3.13 -12.49
N LYS A 69 -20.84 -2.69 -13.62
CA LYS A 69 -20.38 -1.49 -14.34
C LYS A 69 -20.49 -0.23 -13.47
N LYS A 70 -21.46 -0.14 -12.57
CA LYS A 70 -21.63 1.02 -11.68
C LYS A 70 -20.51 1.07 -10.66
N LEU A 71 -20.15 -0.08 -10.07
CA LEU A 71 -19.00 -0.19 -9.18
C LEU A 71 -17.71 0.26 -9.89
N LEU A 72 -17.45 -0.26 -11.10
CA LEU A 72 -16.27 0.12 -11.88
C LEU A 72 -16.24 1.64 -12.15
N MET A 73 -17.37 2.23 -12.53
CA MET A 73 -17.44 3.68 -12.77
C MET A 73 -17.23 4.46 -11.47
N ASN A 74 -17.79 4.02 -10.35
CA ASN A 74 -17.56 4.65 -9.05
C ASN A 74 -16.07 4.62 -8.66
N VAL A 75 -15.37 3.51 -8.90
CA VAL A 75 -13.92 3.42 -8.67
C VAL A 75 -13.17 4.42 -9.53
N ILE A 76 -13.49 4.52 -10.83
CA ILE A 76 -12.85 5.49 -11.73
C ILE A 76 -13.14 6.94 -11.28
N TYR A 77 -14.40 7.26 -10.99
CA TYR A 77 -14.80 8.60 -10.52
C TYR A 77 -14.21 8.96 -9.16
N SER A 78 -13.90 7.98 -8.31
CA SER A 78 -13.22 8.21 -7.02
C SER A 78 -11.71 8.36 -7.20
N PHE A 79 -11.12 7.61 -8.13
CA PHE A 79 -9.69 7.62 -8.41
C PHE A 79 -9.24 8.93 -9.05
N ILE A 80 -9.96 9.45 -10.04
CA ILE A 80 -9.58 10.68 -10.77
C ILE A 80 -9.35 11.88 -9.83
N PRO A 81 -10.31 12.31 -8.99
CA PRO A 81 -10.10 13.46 -8.11
C PRO A 81 -9.01 13.18 -7.07
N THR A 82 -8.95 11.96 -6.52
CA THR A 82 -7.91 11.58 -5.55
C THR A 82 -6.52 11.64 -6.16
N GLY A 83 -6.35 11.09 -7.36
CA GLY A 83 -5.09 11.10 -8.11
C GLY A 83 -4.67 12.51 -8.54
N LEU A 84 -5.62 13.34 -8.98
CA LEU A 84 -5.36 14.74 -9.31
C LEU A 84 -4.87 15.52 -8.08
N VAL A 85 -5.57 15.42 -6.96
CA VAL A 85 -5.18 16.09 -5.71
C VAL A 85 -3.82 15.59 -5.23
N ALA A 86 -3.60 14.28 -5.24
CA ALA A 86 -2.33 13.67 -4.85
C ALA A 86 -1.17 14.14 -5.75
N PHE A 87 -1.39 14.22 -7.06
CA PHE A 87 -0.39 14.71 -8.01
C PHE A 87 -0.08 16.19 -7.81
N SER A 88 -1.10 17.04 -7.68
CA SER A 88 -0.93 18.48 -7.45
C SER A 88 -0.23 18.80 -6.13
N LEU A 89 -0.47 18.00 -5.09
CA LEU A 89 0.10 18.19 -3.76
C LEU A 89 1.38 17.37 -3.51
N HIS A 90 1.87 16.63 -4.50
CA HIS A 90 3.00 15.71 -4.33
C HIS A 90 4.21 16.36 -3.65
N ASN A 91 4.58 17.56 -4.08
CA ASN A 91 5.72 18.30 -3.53
C ASN A 91 5.50 18.69 -2.05
N VAL A 92 4.28 19.11 -1.70
CA VAL A 92 3.92 19.48 -0.32
C VAL A 92 3.94 18.24 0.57
N ILE A 93 3.33 17.16 0.11
CA ILE A 93 3.28 15.88 0.83
C ILE A 93 4.70 15.40 1.12
N LYS A 94 5.57 15.42 0.10
CA LYS A 94 6.96 14.98 0.22
C LYS A 94 7.82 15.90 1.10
N THR A 95 7.48 17.18 1.26
CA THR A 95 8.27 18.11 2.08
C THR A 95 7.83 18.13 3.55
N VAL A 96 6.54 17.91 3.80
CA VAL A 96 5.97 18.00 5.15
C VAL A 96 5.99 16.64 5.86
N PHE A 97 5.76 15.54 5.13
CA PHE A 97 5.57 14.21 5.71
C PHE A 97 6.72 13.23 5.47
N PHE A 98 7.66 13.54 4.56
CA PHE A 98 8.78 12.66 4.17
C PHE A 98 10.10 13.43 4.12
#